data_AF-A0A7V8IZD6-F1
#
_entry.id   AF-A0A7V8IZD6-F1
#
_cell.length_a   1.000
_cell.length_b   1.000
_cell.length_c   1.000
_cell.angle_alpha   90.00
_cell.angle_beta   90.00
_cell.angle_gamma   90.00
#
_symmetry.space_group_name_H-M   'P 1'
#
loop_
_entity.id
_entity.type
_entity.pdbx_description
1 polymer ?
#
loop_
_entity_poly.entity_id
_entity_poly.type
_entity_poly.pdbx_seq_one_letter_code
_entity_poly.pdbx_strand_id
1 'polypeptide(L)'
;ESPDKAPVASGRRWWLYVPLGCAGFAIVMFLLGWAVISGRARSRWKEFGPRHAQLKARVQGRDGAREPLEGPVLQGNAFPGYVAASAALGKMTGDGKKAIDELLAGRGNPEEKAKGFAALDAHAGDLEALRKATHLSSYQDSLNWDAGWAATLDWIAPFRFSARVLEASARRRREAGDLDGAIDDVAALAQIGVDTASSGPAICYLVGVAVLRMATTQGGALAAEPSLTTAQAARLARLCERAEAALRPLEEILESEHLMINETLAAIAEGRESMDGLGFPAATRFLAWRHGFSWRVVAADVDEAFARISAQGREMSARRWHEAKDAYDRTEKEWRKDTFLSLLYTANSSIDRSGRSIRARLRMVRAVAHEGATGAPLAPVPEDPFTLAPLHRRDSPESTLWWSEWTDGDQGGTGKFEEDPQSGGDIPLEWRKVK
;
A
#
# COMPACT_ATOMS: atom_id res chain seq x y z
N GLU A 1 -78.33 40.38 -52.22
CA GLU A 1 -76.91 40.14 -52.54
C GLU A 1 -76.22 39.60 -51.29
N SER A 2 -76.00 38.28 -51.25
CA SER A 2 -75.22 37.61 -50.21
C SER A 2 -73.75 37.58 -50.65
N PRO A 3 -72.78 37.95 -49.80
CA PRO A 3 -71.38 37.83 -50.17
C PRO A 3 -70.96 36.37 -50.13
N ASP A 4 -70.46 35.87 -51.26
CA ASP A 4 -69.84 34.56 -51.40
C ASP A 4 -68.71 34.40 -50.37
N LYS A 5 -68.89 33.47 -49.43
CA LYS A 5 -67.82 33.05 -48.53
C LYS A 5 -66.84 32.21 -49.33
N ALA A 6 -65.70 32.81 -49.69
CA ALA A 6 -64.57 32.10 -50.28
C ALA A 6 -64.24 30.85 -49.42
N PRO A 7 -64.00 29.68 -50.04
CA PRO A 7 -63.65 28.49 -49.30
C PRO A 7 -62.37 28.79 -48.51
N VAL A 8 -62.48 28.72 -47.18
CA VAL A 8 -61.32 28.77 -46.28
C VAL A 8 -60.40 27.65 -46.73
N ALA A 9 -59.34 28.03 -47.46
CA ALA A 9 -58.35 27.12 -47.98
C ALA A 9 -57.95 26.21 -46.83
N SER A 10 -58.20 24.90 -46.99
CA SER A 10 -57.86 23.87 -46.03
C SER A 10 -56.40 24.05 -45.67
N GLY A 11 -56.16 24.75 -44.55
CA GLY A 11 -54.86 25.20 -44.07
C GLY A 11 -54.04 23.99 -43.69
N ARG A 12 -53.51 23.37 -44.75
CA ARG A 12 -52.30 22.57 -44.85
C ARG A 12 -51.78 22.17 -43.46
N ARG A 13 -52.28 21.05 -42.94
CA ARG A 13 -51.88 20.40 -41.66
C ARG A 13 -50.40 19.93 -41.64
N TRP A 14 -49.54 20.42 -42.53
CA TRP A 14 -48.13 20.00 -42.67
C TRP A 14 -47.32 20.24 -41.40
N TRP A 15 -47.66 21.26 -40.61
CA TRP A 15 -47.02 21.58 -39.34
C TRP A 15 -47.20 20.48 -38.28
N LEU A 16 -48.21 19.61 -38.39
CA LEU A 16 -48.38 18.44 -37.51
C LEU A 16 -47.45 17.28 -37.89
N TYR A 17 -47.01 17.21 -39.15
CA TYR A 17 -46.11 16.15 -39.63
C TYR A 17 -44.63 16.47 -39.37
N VAL A 18 -44.26 17.74 -39.23
CA VAL A 18 -42.90 18.16 -38.86
C VAL A 18 -42.45 17.58 -37.50
N PRO A 19 -43.18 17.75 -36.38
CA PRO A 19 -42.77 17.19 -35.10
C PRO A 19 -42.75 15.66 -35.11
N LEU A 20 -43.66 15.00 -35.85
CA LEU A 20 -43.65 13.55 -36.03
C LEU A 20 -42.42 13.08 -36.81
N GLY A 21 -42.04 13.80 -37.87
CA GLY A 21 -40.81 13.54 -38.63
C GLY A 21 -39.55 13.74 -37.78
N CYS A 22 -39.49 14.82 -37.00
CA CYS A 22 -38.39 15.08 -36.06
C CYS A 22 -38.29 14.00 -34.98
N ALA A 23 -39.42 13.57 -34.40
CA ALA A 23 -39.46 12.49 -33.42
C ALA A 23 -39.02 11.16 -34.03
N GLY A 24 -39.50 10.82 -35.23
CA GLY A 24 -39.07 9.62 -35.95
C GLY A 24 -37.57 9.61 -36.24
N PHE A 25 -37.03 10.73 -36.72
CA PHE A 25 -35.59 10.89 -36.94
C PHE A 25 -34.80 10.74 -35.64
N ALA A 26 -35.24 11.38 -34.54
CA ALA A 26 -34.59 11.26 -33.25
C ALA A 26 -34.58 9.82 -32.71
N ILE A 27 -35.67 9.07 -32.88
CA ILE A 27 -35.75 7.66 -32.51
C ILE A 27 -34.77 6.83 -33.34
N VAL A 28 -34.72 7.01 -34.66
CA VAL A 28 -33.78 6.28 -35.53
C VAL A 28 -32.33 6.58 -35.13
N MET A 29 -31.99 7.86 -34.91
CA MET A 29 -30.65 8.25 -34.47
C MET A 29 -30.31 7.67 -33.10
N PHE A 30 -31.27 7.65 -32.17
CA PHE A 30 -31.10 7.02 -30.86
C PHE A 30 -30.84 5.52 -30.99
N LEU A 31 -31.62 4.80 -31.80
CA LEU A 31 -31.46 3.37 -32.03
C LEU A 31 -30.12 3.03 -32.71
N LEU A 32 -29.69 3.84 -33.68
CA LEU A 32 -28.37 3.71 -34.32
C LEU A 32 -27.25 3.94 -33.30
N GLY A 33 -27.33 5.02 -32.52
CA GLY A 33 -26.37 5.30 -31.45
C GLY A 33 -26.32 4.17 -30.42
N TRP A 34 -27.49 3.68 -29.99
CA TRP A 34 -27.62 2.54 -29.08
C TRP A 34 -27.01 1.27 -29.65
N ALA A 35 -27.24 0.96 -30.93
CA ALA A 35 -26.68 -0.20 -31.59
C ALA A 35 -25.15 -0.14 -31.67
N VAL A 36 -24.58 1.03 -31.99
CA VAL A 36 -23.13 1.26 -32.01
C VAL A 36 -22.53 1.11 -30.61
N ILE A 37 -23.12 1.75 -29.60
CA ILE A 37 -22.66 1.66 -28.20
C ILE A 37 -22.75 0.22 -27.70
N SER A 38 -23.87 -0.46 -27.95
CA SER A 38 -24.09 -1.85 -27.53
C SER A 38 -23.15 -2.83 -28.27
N GLY A 39 -22.85 -2.57 -29.54
CA GLY A 39 -21.85 -3.31 -30.31
C GLY A 39 -20.46 -3.18 -29.71
N ARG A 40 -20.02 -1.94 -29.46
CA ARG A 40 -18.75 -1.64 -28.79
C ARG A 40 -18.69 -2.26 -27.40
N ALA A 41 -19.73 -2.09 -26.58
CA ALA A 41 -19.82 -2.65 -25.24
C ALA A 41 -19.66 -4.18 -25.24
N ARG A 42 -20.31 -4.88 -26.18
CA ARG A 42 -20.16 -6.33 -26.31
C ARG A 42 -18.75 -6.75 -26.73
N SER A 43 -18.14 -6.06 -27.70
CA SER A 43 -16.76 -6.36 -28.13
C SER A 43 -15.76 -6.15 -26.99
N ARG A 44 -15.82 -4.98 -26.34
CA ARG A 44 -14.93 -4.61 -25.24
C ARG A 44 -15.10 -5.54 -24.04
N TRP A 45 -16.34 -5.90 -23.71
CA TRP A 45 -16.61 -6.86 -22.63
C TRP A 45 -16.08 -8.27 -22.93
N LYS A 46 -16.16 -8.70 -24.19
CA LYS A 46 -15.61 -9.98 -24.64
C LYS A 46 -14.08 -10.01 -24.52
N GLU A 47 -13.41 -8.88 -24.73
CA GLU A 47 -11.96 -8.73 -24.52
C GLU A 47 -11.57 -8.62 -23.04
N PHE A 48 -12.40 -7.94 -22.24
CA PHE A 48 -12.23 -7.80 -20.78
C PHE A 48 -12.24 -9.16 -20.07
N GLY A 49 -13.24 -10.02 -20.36
CA GLY A 49 -13.45 -11.28 -19.63
C GLY A 49 -12.19 -12.17 -19.51
N PRO A 50 -11.52 -12.54 -20.62
CA PRO A 50 -10.30 -13.33 -20.58
C PRO A 50 -9.13 -12.65 -19.86
N ARG A 51 -8.96 -11.33 -20.02
CA ARG A 51 -7.88 -10.57 -19.36
C ARG A 51 -8.11 -10.49 -17.85
N HIS A 52 -9.33 -10.18 -17.45
CA HIS A 52 -9.76 -10.17 -16.06
C HIS A 52 -9.56 -11.55 -15.41
N ALA A 53 -9.99 -12.63 -16.08
CA ALA A 53 -9.80 -13.99 -15.58
C ALA A 53 -8.30 -14.36 -15.43
N GLN A 54 -7.45 -13.95 -16.37
CA GLN A 54 -6.01 -14.14 -16.25
C GLN A 54 -5.39 -13.35 -15.10
N LEU A 55 -5.79 -12.08 -14.93
CA LEU A 55 -5.32 -11.25 -13.82
C LEU A 55 -5.74 -11.88 -12.48
N LYS A 56 -7.00 -12.28 -12.36
CA LYS A 56 -7.54 -12.95 -11.18
C LYS A 56 -6.78 -14.22 -10.84
N ALA A 57 -6.59 -15.11 -11.83
CA ALA A 57 -5.83 -16.34 -11.64
C ALA A 57 -4.39 -16.08 -11.20
N ARG A 58 -3.75 -15.03 -11.74
CA ARG A 58 -2.38 -14.65 -11.36
C ARG A 58 -2.30 -14.12 -9.94
N VAL A 59 -3.18 -13.20 -9.55
CA VAL A 59 -3.19 -12.58 -8.21
C VAL A 59 -3.59 -13.59 -7.14
N GLN A 60 -4.64 -14.38 -7.38
CA GLN A 60 -5.12 -15.40 -6.43
C GLN A 60 -4.24 -16.65 -6.40
N GLY A 61 -3.52 -16.94 -7.49
CA GLY A 61 -2.58 -18.05 -7.60
C GLY A 61 -1.20 -17.78 -7.02
N ARG A 62 -0.95 -16.59 -6.46
CA ARG A 62 0.33 -16.29 -5.80
C ARG A 62 0.48 -17.20 -4.58
N ASP A 63 1.61 -17.88 -4.51
CA ASP A 63 1.93 -18.76 -3.41
C ASP A 63 2.02 -17.97 -2.09
N GLY A 64 1.34 -18.47 -1.07
CA GLY A 64 1.42 -17.93 0.29
C GLY A 64 2.65 -18.44 1.04
N ALA A 65 3.40 -19.40 0.50
CA ALA A 65 4.62 -19.91 1.12
C ALA A 65 5.64 -18.78 1.34
N ARG A 66 6.22 -18.77 2.53
CA ARG A 66 7.28 -17.83 2.89
C ARG A 66 8.22 -18.46 3.90
N GLU A 67 9.45 -17.96 3.91
CA GLU A 67 10.39 -18.29 4.98
C GLU A 67 10.26 -17.25 6.10
N PRO A 68 10.07 -17.67 7.37
CA PRO A 68 10.18 -16.77 8.51
C PRO A 68 11.53 -16.04 8.54
N LEU A 69 11.49 -14.73 8.73
CA LEU A 69 12.67 -13.86 8.79
C LEU A 69 13.65 -14.22 9.93
N GLU A 70 13.17 -14.94 10.94
CA GLU A 70 13.90 -15.31 12.14
C GLU A 70 13.29 -16.59 12.73
N GLY A 71 14.10 -17.36 13.46
CA GLY A 71 13.62 -18.51 14.22
C GLY A 71 13.32 -19.77 13.40
N PRO A 72 12.81 -20.84 14.05
CA PRO A 72 12.47 -22.09 13.40
C PRO A 72 11.21 -21.95 12.54
N VAL A 73 11.17 -22.62 11.40
CA VAL A 73 9.97 -22.66 10.55
C VAL A 73 8.93 -23.58 11.17
N LEU A 74 7.76 -23.01 11.49
CA LEU A 74 6.58 -23.73 11.96
C LEU A 74 5.63 -23.96 10.79
N GLN A 75 5.00 -25.13 10.72
CA GLN A 75 4.04 -25.42 9.65
C GLN A 75 2.71 -24.71 9.91
N GLY A 76 2.19 -24.01 8.90
CA GLY A 76 0.84 -23.43 8.91
C GLY A 76 0.76 -22.03 8.30
N ASN A 77 -0.44 -21.45 8.33
CA ASN A 77 -0.73 -20.10 7.86
C ASN A 77 -0.66 -19.10 9.02
N ALA A 78 0.16 -18.06 8.87
CA ALA A 78 0.35 -16.98 9.85
C ALA A 78 -0.90 -16.11 10.05
N PHE A 79 -1.71 -15.91 9.02
CA PHE A 79 -2.82 -14.96 9.07
C PHE A 79 -3.85 -15.25 10.20
N PRO A 80 -4.37 -16.48 10.39
CA PRO A 80 -5.23 -16.79 11.54
C PRO A 80 -4.56 -16.52 12.89
N GLY A 81 -3.26 -16.75 13.00
CA GLY A 81 -2.48 -16.46 14.22
C GLY A 81 -2.41 -14.96 14.50
N TYR A 82 -2.14 -14.14 13.48
CA TYR A 82 -2.17 -12.68 13.61
C TYR A 82 -3.55 -12.18 14.01
N VAL A 83 -4.62 -12.63 13.33
CA VAL A 83 -6.00 -12.21 13.65
C VAL A 83 -6.35 -12.55 15.10
N ALA A 84 -6.05 -13.76 15.58
CA ALA A 84 -6.34 -14.17 16.95
C ALA A 84 -5.56 -13.34 17.98
N ALA A 85 -4.25 -13.16 17.78
CA ALA A 85 -3.42 -12.36 18.69
C ALA A 85 -3.80 -10.88 18.68
N SER A 86 -4.06 -10.31 17.49
CA SER A 86 -4.52 -8.92 17.36
C SER A 86 -5.90 -8.68 17.98
N ALA A 87 -6.82 -9.64 17.87
CA ALA A 87 -8.11 -9.56 18.54
C ALA A 87 -7.96 -9.60 20.07
N ALA A 88 -7.03 -10.40 20.60
CA ALA A 88 -6.74 -10.44 22.04
C ALA A 88 -6.11 -9.13 22.52
N LEU A 89 -5.08 -8.61 21.83
CA LEU A 89 -4.47 -7.31 22.11
C LEU A 89 -5.48 -6.17 22.00
N GLY A 90 -6.42 -6.25 21.05
CA GLY A 90 -7.48 -5.26 20.86
C GLY A 90 -8.36 -5.03 22.10
N LYS A 91 -8.43 -6.01 23.02
CA LYS A 91 -9.14 -5.93 24.31
C LYS A 91 -8.42 -5.05 25.34
N MET A 92 -7.20 -4.60 25.07
CA MET A 92 -6.51 -3.61 25.89
C MET A 92 -7.38 -2.36 26.05
N THR A 93 -7.61 -1.95 27.30
CA THR A 93 -8.49 -0.83 27.67
C THR A 93 -7.90 0.53 27.30
N GLY A 94 -8.71 1.59 27.37
CA GLY A 94 -8.32 2.95 26.98
C GLY A 94 -7.06 3.46 27.70
N ASP A 95 -6.92 3.19 29.00
CA ASP A 95 -5.75 3.59 29.78
C ASP A 95 -4.49 2.85 29.36
N GLY A 96 -4.59 1.54 29.08
CA GLY A 96 -3.48 0.74 28.57
C GLY A 96 -3.04 1.23 27.18
N LYS A 97 -4.00 1.46 26.27
CA LYS A 97 -3.71 2.00 24.93
C LYS A 97 -3.04 3.37 24.99
N LYS A 98 -3.55 4.28 25.82
CA LYS A 98 -2.94 5.59 26.02
C LYS A 98 -1.52 5.47 26.58
N ALA A 99 -1.30 4.58 27.55
CA ALA A 99 0.03 4.39 28.13
C ALA A 99 1.06 3.82 27.13
N ILE A 100 0.64 2.91 26.23
CA ILE A 100 1.47 2.47 25.10
C ILE A 100 1.81 3.65 24.18
N ASP A 101 0.84 4.49 23.87
CA ASP A 101 1.04 5.66 23.01
C ASP A 101 2.03 6.66 23.61
N GLU A 102 1.95 6.94 24.92
CA GLU A 102 2.90 7.81 25.62
C GLU A 102 4.32 7.20 25.70
N LEU A 103 4.42 5.87 25.88
CA LEU A 103 5.68 5.15 25.84
C LEU A 103 6.36 5.31 24.47
N LEU A 104 5.60 5.16 23.39
CA LEU A 104 6.08 5.29 22.01
C LEU A 104 6.43 6.74 21.65
N ALA A 105 5.67 7.72 22.16
CA ALA A 105 5.98 9.13 21.97
C ALA A 105 7.27 9.57 22.70
N GLY A 106 7.77 8.77 23.65
CA GLY A 106 8.91 9.15 24.50
C GLY A 106 8.61 10.33 25.43
N ARG A 107 7.32 10.63 25.64
CA ARG A 107 6.83 11.78 26.43
C ARG A 107 6.27 11.38 27.79
N GLY A 108 6.10 10.07 28.01
CA GLY A 108 5.55 9.55 29.25
C GLY A 108 6.41 9.89 30.46
N ASN A 109 5.78 10.45 31.50
CA ASN A 109 6.42 10.54 32.82
C ASN A 109 6.68 9.11 33.38
N PRO A 110 7.47 8.95 34.46
CA PRO A 110 7.76 7.63 35.03
C PRO A 110 6.53 6.79 35.38
N GLU A 111 5.42 7.43 35.77
CA GLU A 111 4.16 6.76 36.09
C GLU A 111 3.47 6.22 34.82
N GLU A 112 3.41 7.01 33.75
CA GLU A 112 2.86 6.60 32.45
C GLU A 112 3.68 5.49 31.82
N LYS A 113 5.00 5.56 31.94
CA LYS A 113 5.92 4.48 31.53
C LYS A 113 5.64 3.19 32.31
N ALA A 114 5.46 3.27 33.63
CA ALA A 114 5.10 2.11 34.45
C ALA A 114 3.73 1.52 34.05
N LYS A 115 2.73 2.36 33.73
CA LYS A 115 1.44 1.91 33.20
C LYS A 115 1.58 1.18 31.86
N GLY A 116 2.42 1.71 30.96
CA GLY A 116 2.71 1.08 29.68
C GLY A 116 3.36 -0.31 29.86
N PHE A 117 4.32 -0.42 30.78
CA PHE A 117 4.96 -1.69 31.11
C PHE A 117 3.99 -2.69 31.74
N ALA A 118 3.16 -2.26 32.68
CA ALA A 118 2.12 -3.10 33.27
C ALA A 118 1.12 -3.60 32.21
N ALA A 119 0.76 -2.75 31.23
CA ALA A 119 -0.09 -3.16 30.10
C ALA A 119 0.60 -4.20 29.20
N LEU A 120 1.90 -4.05 28.93
CA LEU A 120 2.67 -5.07 28.20
C LEU A 120 2.73 -6.40 28.95
N ASP A 121 2.92 -6.37 30.28
CA ASP A 121 2.97 -7.59 31.11
C ASP A 121 1.63 -8.32 31.14
N ALA A 122 0.53 -7.58 31.27
CA ALA A 122 -0.82 -8.12 31.24
C ALA A 122 -1.15 -8.84 29.91
N HIS A 123 -0.46 -8.48 28.82
CA HIS A 123 -0.64 -9.02 27.48
C HIS A 123 0.59 -9.79 26.96
N ALA A 124 1.51 -10.22 27.84
CA ALA A 124 2.72 -10.92 27.43
C ALA A 124 2.44 -12.23 26.66
N GLY A 125 1.39 -12.96 27.05
CA GLY A 125 0.96 -14.17 26.34
C GLY A 125 0.43 -13.89 24.93
N ASP A 126 -0.27 -12.78 24.72
CA ASP A 126 -0.78 -12.38 23.40
C ASP A 126 0.36 -11.94 22.48
N LEU A 127 1.35 -11.22 23.03
CA LEU A 127 2.58 -10.87 22.31
C LEU A 127 3.38 -12.11 21.88
N GLU A 128 3.47 -13.12 22.76
CA GLU A 128 4.14 -14.36 22.42
C GLU A 128 3.38 -15.16 21.35
N ALA A 129 2.04 -15.18 21.41
CA ALA A 129 1.23 -15.78 20.36
C ALA A 129 1.46 -15.09 19.01
N LEU A 130 1.60 -13.76 19.01
CA LEU A 130 1.90 -12.96 17.84
C LEU A 130 3.29 -13.29 17.27
N ARG A 131 4.34 -13.35 18.10
CA ARG A 131 5.69 -13.78 17.69
C ARG A 131 5.68 -15.20 17.11
N LYS A 132 5.01 -16.14 17.78
CA LYS A 132 4.92 -17.52 17.27
C LYS A 132 4.26 -17.58 15.89
N ALA A 133 3.27 -16.73 15.63
CA ALA A 133 2.61 -16.67 14.32
C ALA A 133 3.55 -16.18 13.20
N THR A 134 4.54 -15.33 13.51
CA THR A 134 5.52 -14.87 12.50
C THR A 134 6.42 -16.00 12.01
N HIS A 135 6.58 -17.05 12.81
CA HIS A 135 7.37 -18.25 12.47
C HIS A 135 6.65 -19.26 11.57
N LEU A 136 5.39 -19.02 11.20
CA LEU A 136 4.62 -19.93 10.34
C LEU A 136 5.07 -19.86 8.87
N SER A 137 5.03 -20.99 8.17
CA SER A 137 5.62 -21.21 6.84
C SER A 137 4.85 -20.60 5.67
N SER A 138 3.66 -20.08 5.91
CA SER A 138 2.88 -19.40 4.88
C SER A 138 2.12 -18.22 5.45
N TYR A 139 1.75 -17.28 4.59
CA TYR A 139 0.81 -16.22 4.88
C TYR A 139 -0.18 -16.08 3.72
N GLN A 140 -1.45 -16.33 4.00
CA GLN A 140 -2.56 -16.14 3.07
C GLN A 140 -3.70 -15.49 3.83
N ASP A 141 -4.04 -14.26 3.46
CA ASP A 141 -5.15 -13.53 4.05
C ASP A 141 -6.51 -14.16 3.67
N SER A 142 -7.57 -13.70 4.34
CA SER A 142 -8.95 -14.11 4.04
C SER A 142 -9.66 -13.12 3.12
N LEU A 143 -8.93 -12.38 2.27
CA LEU A 143 -9.54 -11.36 1.44
C LEU A 143 -10.49 -11.98 0.42
N ASN A 144 -11.75 -11.55 0.43
CA ASN A 144 -12.71 -11.93 -0.59
C ASN A 144 -12.56 -11.03 -1.82
N TRP A 145 -11.67 -11.42 -2.75
CA TRP A 145 -11.43 -10.68 -3.98
C TRP A 145 -12.68 -10.45 -4.83
N ASP A 146 -13.64 -11.39 -4.79
CA ASP A 146 -14.88 -11.31 -5.59
C ASP A 146 -15.81 -10.18 -5.15
N ALA A 147 -15.59 -9.64 -3.95
CA ALA A 147 -16.31 -8.47 -3.45
C ALA A 147 -15.68 -7.14 -3.91
N GLY A 148 -14.55 -7.16 -4.63
CA GLY A 148 -13.85 -5.94 -5.05
C GLY A 148 -13.64 -4.99 -3.87
N TRP A 149 -13.89 -3.70 -4.05
CA TRP A 149 -13.77 -2.69 -3.00
C TRP A 149 -14.79 -2.80 -1.87
N ALA A 150 -15.84 -3.61 -2.01
CA ALA A 150 -16.73 -3.94 -0.90
C ALA A 150 -16.10 -4.99 0.05
N ALA A 151 -14.96 -5.58 -0.31
CA ALA A 151 -14.25 -6.50 0.56
C ALA A 151 -13.79 -5.80 1.85
N THR A 152 -14.10 -6.41 2.99
CA THR A 152 -13.75 -5.90 4.31
C THR A 152 -12.28 -6.17 4.65
N LEU A 153 -11.59 -5.16 5.16
CA LEU A 153 -10.20 -5.22 5.63
C LEU A 153 -10.13 -5.05 7.15
N ASP A 154 -11.04 -5.69 7.88
CA ASP A 154 -11.26 -5.47 9.32
C ASP A 154 -10.05 -5.84 10.19
N TRP A 155 -9.09 -6.57 9.63
CA TRP A 155 -7.84 -6.97 10.29
C TRP A 155 -6.73 -5.92 10.19
N ILE A 156 -6.80 -4.95 9.27
CA ILE A 156 -5.74 -3.95 9.03
C ILE A 156 -5.51 -3.06 10.26
N ALA A 157 -6.57 -2.50 10.84
CA ALA A 157 -6.45 -1.64 12.01
C ALA A 157 -5.95 -2.42 13.25
N PRO A 158 -6.48 -3.62 13.56
CA PRO A 158 -5.92 -4.51 14.58
C PRO A 158 -4.44 -4.86 14.38
N PHE A 159 -4.00 -5.14 13.16
CA PHE A 159 -2.59 -5.45 12.88
C PHE A 159 -1.70 -4.24 13.17
N ARG A 160 -2.10 -3.05 12.72
CA ARG A 160 -1.35 -1.82 13.02
C ARG A 160 -1.29 -1.54 14.52
N PHE A 161 -2.37 -1.77 15.25
CA PHE A 161 -2.35 -1.65 16.71
C PHE A 161 -1.40 -2.66 17.35
N SER A 162 -1.45 -3.93 16.93
CA SER A 162 -0.58 -4.99 17.46
C SER A 162 0.90 -4.71 17.20
N ALA A 163 1.23 -4.16 16.03
CA ALA A 163 2.57 -3.68 15.72
C ALA A 163 3.02 -2.57 16.67
N ARG A 164 2.16 -1.62 17.04
CA ARG A 164 2.51 -0.60 18.06
C ARG A 164 2.82 -1.22 19.43
N VAL A 165 2.08 -2.25 19.83
CA VAL A 165 2.34 -2.96 21.10
C VAL A 165 3.67 -3.72 21.03
N LEU A 166 3.99 -4.37 19.91
CA LEU A 166 5.31 -4.99 19.69
C LEU A 166 6.45 -3.96 19.68
N GLU A 167 6.24 -2.79 19.07
CA GLU A 167 7.20 -1.69 19.08
C GLU A 167 7.50 -1.21 20.51
N ALA A 168 6.44 -1.07 21.32
CA ALA A 168 6.55 -0.74 22.74
C ALA A 168 7.31 -1.83 23.54
N SER A 169 7.05 -3.11 23.23
CA SER A 169 7.79 -4.25 23.79
C SER A 169 9.27 -4.20 23.43
N ALA A 170 9.62 -3.99 22.16
CA ALA A 170 11.00 -3.89 21.69
C ALA A 170 11.76 -2.78 22.43
N ARG A 171 11.13 -1.60 22.57
CA ARG A 171 11.68 -0.46 23.29
C ARG A 171 11.93 -0.79 24.75
N ARG A 172 10.94 -1.38 25.45
CA ARG A 172 11.08 -1.79 26.85
C ARG A 172 12.24 -2.79 27.02
N ARG A 173 12.31 -3.82 26.19
CA ARG A 173 13.36 -4.86 26.26
C ARG A 173 14.74 -4.27 26.05
N ARG A 174 14.89 -3.39 25.05
CA ARG A 174 16.13 -2.63 24.82
C ARG A 174 16.54 -1.80 26.04
N GLU A 175 15.62 -1.03 26.62
CA GLU A 175 15.89 -0.23 27.82
C GLU A 175 16.25 -1.09 29.06
N ALA A 176 15.75 -2.32 29.13
CA ALA A 176 16.10 -3.29 30.16
C ALA A 176 17.43 -4.03 29.89
N GLY A 177 18.07 -3.79 28.73
CA GLY A 177 19.28 -4.50 28.30
C GLY A 177 19.02 -5.90 27.72
N ASP A 178 17.77 -6.30 27.55
CA ASP A 178 17.37 -7.53 26.84
C ASP A 178 17.40 -7.28 25.32
N LEU A 179 18.61 -7.19 24.77
CA LEU A 179 18.81 -6.87 23.36
C LEU A 179 18.35 -8.02 22.44
N ASP A 180 18.51 -9.28 22.85
CA ASP A 180 18.05 -10.43 22.06
C ASP A 180 16.52 -10.45 21.95
N GLY A 181 15.81 -10.26 23.08
CA GLY A 181 14.37 -10.17 23.06
C GLY A 181 13.85 -8.92 22.32
N ALA A 182 14.61 -7.83 22.29
CA ALA A 182 14.28 -6.66 21.47
C ALA A 182 14.47 -6.95 19.97
N ILE A 183 15.51 -7.68 19.57
CA ILE A 183 15.71 -8.13 18.18
C ILE A 183 14.58 -9.09 17.77
N ASP A 184 14.12 -9.97 18.65
CA ASP A 184 12.95 -10.84 18.38
C ASP A 184 11.69 -10.03 18.08
N ASP A 185 11.46 -8.94 18.82
CA ASP A 185 10.32 -8.05 18.57
C ASP A 185 10.47 -7.30 17.25
N VAL A 186 11.67 -6.84 16.89
CA VAL A 186 11.95 -6.23 15.58
C VAL A 186 11.75 -7.23 14.44
N ALA A 187 12.17 -8.49 14.61
CA ALA A 187 11.95 -9.54 13.65
C ALA A 187 10.46 -9.83 13.44
N ALA A 188 9.68 -9.87 14.53
CA ALA A 188 8.24 -10.05 14.47
C ALA A 188 7.55 -8.88 13.76
N LEU A 189 7.93 -7.64 14.06
CA LEU A 189 7.45 -6.44 13.35
C LEU A 189 7.76 -6.51 11.86
N ALA A 190 9.00 -6.84 11.51
CA ALA A 190 9.42 -6.93 10.12
C ALA A 190 8.62 -7.99 9.37
N GLN A 191 8.40 -9.18 9.96
CA GLN A 191 7.61 -10.24 9.34
C GLN A 191 6.16 -9.82 9.12
N ILE A 192 5.49 -9.26 10.14
CA ILE A 192 4.11 -8.80 10.02
C ILE A 192 4.00 -7.74 8.91
N GLY A 193 4.96 -6.81 8.86
CA GLY A 193 4.99 -5.78 7.83
C GLY A 193 5.21 -6.32 6.42
N VAL A 194 6.13 -7.28 6.23
CA VAL A 194 6.34 -7.98 4.96
C VAL A 194 5.09 -8.75 4.54
N ASP A 195 4.50 -9.52 5.45
CA ASP A 195 3.30 -10.34 5.20
C ASP A 195 2.12 -9.46 4.77
N THR A 196 1.84 -8.42 5.55
CA THR A 196 0.79 -7.43 5.26
C THR A 196 1.06 -6.73 3.92
N ALA A 197 2.32 -6.35 3.66
CA ALA A 197 2.67 -5.64 2.44
C ALA A 197 2.57 -6.51 1.18
N SER A 198 2.72 -7.82 1.35
CA SER A 198 2.71 -8.79 0.26
C SER A 198 1.30 -9.29 -0.08
N SER A 199 0.27 -8.84 0.62
CA SER A 199 -1.09 -9.36 0.45
C SER A 199 -2.09 -8.26 0.16
N GLY A 200 -3.09 -8.56 -0.67
CA GLY A 200 -4.21 -7.64 -0.87
C GLY A 200 -3.90 -6.40 -1.71
N PRO A 201 -4.81 -5.40 -1.68
CA PRO A 201 -4.70 -4.13 -2.42
C PRO A 201 -3.59 -3.19 -1.91
N ALA A 202 -3.43 -2.05 -2.58
CA ALA A 202 -2.42 -1.04 -2.27
C ALA A 202 -2.44 -0.56 -0.81
N ILE A 203 -3.62 -0.51 -0.17
CA ILE A 203 -3.72 -0.11 1.25
C ILE A 203 -3.02 -1.10 2.18
N CYS A 204 -3.05 -2.40 1.89
CA CYS A 204 -2.32 -3.41 2.67
C CYS A 204 -0.81 -3.20 2.55
N TYR A 205 -0.33 -2.88 1.35
CA TYR A 205 1.06 -2.46 1.12
C TYR A 205 1.47 -1.28 1.98
N LEU A 206 0.70 -0.19 1.95
CA LEU A 206 1.00 1.01 2.73
C LEU A 206 1.02 0.74 4.24
N VAL A 207 0.11 -0.10 4.73
CA VAL A 207 0.08 -0.51 6.14
C VAL A 207 1.29 -1.37 6.48
N GLY A 208 1.65 -2.33 5.64
CA GLY A 208 2.83 -3.17 5.83
C GLY A 208 4.13 -2.35 5.83
N VAL A 209 4.25 -1.36 4.94
CA VAL A 209 5.35 -0.39 4.94
C VAL A 209 5.38 0.43 6.24
N ALA A 210 4.22 0.86 6.75
CA ALA A 210 4.15 1.58 8.02
C ALA A 210 4.60 0.71 9.21
N VAL A 211 4.25 -0.58 9.21
CA VAL A 211 4.73 -1.55 10.23
C VAL A 211 6.23 -1.79 10.09
N LEU A 212 6.74 -1.97 8.87
CA LEU A 212 8.17 -2.08 8.63
C LEU A 212 8.92 -0.81 9.04
N ARG A 213 8.32 0.37 8.92
CA ARG A 213 8.93 1.61 9.43
C ARG A 213 9.17 1.51 10.94
N MET A 214 8.19 1.01 11.71
CA MET A 214 8.36 0.74 13.16
C MET A 214 9.53 -0.24 13.40
N ALA A 215 9.58 -1.34 12.62
CA ALA A 215 10.68 -2.30 12.70
C ALA A 215 12.05 -1.64 12.43
N THR A 216 12.17 -0.83 11.38
CA THR A 216 13.43 -0.14 11.05
C THR A 216 13.80 0.92 12.08
N THR A 217 12.84 1.64 12.67
CA THR A 217 13.10 2.59 13.75
C THR A 217 13.71 1.89 14.96
N GLN A 218 13.10 0.80 15.42
CA GLN A 218 13.63 0.05 16.56
C GLN A 218 14.94 -0.68 16.21
N GLY A 219 15.06 -1.21 14.98
CA GLY A 219 16.29 -1.81 14.47
C GLY A 219 17.44 -0.80 14.39
N GLY A 220 17.19 0.42 13.92
CA GLY A 220 18.19 1.49 13.91
C GLY A 220 18.64 1.88 15.32
N ALA A 221 17.70 1.98 16.26
CA ALA A 221 18.02 2.22 17.67
C ALA A 221 18.86 1.08 18.27
N LEU A 222 18.54 -0.18 17.99
CA LEU A 222 19.32 -1.34 18.42
C LEU A 222 20.72 -1.36 17.79
N ALA A 223 20.83 -1.11 16.49
CA ALA A 223 22.11 -1.06 15.78
C ALA A 223 23.02 0.07 16.32
N ALA A 224 22.43 1.09 16.95
CA ALA A 224 23.14 2.17 17.61
C ALA A 224 23.49 1.90 19.09
N GLU A 225 23.08 0.77 19.67
CA GLU A 225 23.40 0.43 21.05
C GLU A 225 24.90 0.06 21.21
N PRO A 226 25.66 0.74 22.09
CA PRO A 226 27.07 0.41 22.33
C PRO A 226 27.29 -1.00 22.90
N SER A 227 26.28 -1.55 23.57
CA SER A 227 26.30 -2.88 24.19
C SER A 227 25.90 -4.01 23.24
N LEU A 228 25.57 -3.70 21.98
CA LEU A 228 25.20 -4.71 20.99
C LEU A 228 26.40 -5.61 20.66
N THR A 229 26.25 -6.91 20.89
CA THR A 229 27.31 -7.87 20.57
C THR A 229 27.46 -8.08 19.06
N THR A 230 28.63 -8.54 18.60
CA THR A 230 28.85 -8.92 17.20
C THR A 230 27.81 -9.91 16.66
N ALA A 231 27.40 -10.89 17.48
CA ALA A 231 26.40 -11.88 17.07
C ALA A 231 25.01 -11.25 16.88
N GLN A 232 24.59 -10.38 17.79
CA GLN A 232 23.33 -9.64 17.72
C GLN A 232 23.32 -8.66 16.53
N ALA A 233 24.43 -7.95 16.31
CA ALA A 233 24.59 -7.05 15.17
C ALA A 233 24.53 -7.79 13.83
N ALA A 234 25.22 -8.94 13.71
CA ALA A 234 25.14 -9.79 12.53
C ALA A 234 23.73 -10.38 12.30
N ARG A 235 23.01 -10.71 13.39
CA ARG A 235 21.63 -11.19 13.36
C ARG A 235 20.68 -10.12 12.82
N LEU A 236 20.76 -8.90 13.35
CA LEU A 236 19.97 -7.75 12.87
C LEU A 236 20.27 -7.40 11.40
N ALA A 237 21.54 -7.47 10.98
CA ALA A 237 21.91 -7.24 9.57
C ALA A 237 21.26 -8.27 8.62
N ARG A 238 21.29 -9.57 8.98
CA ARG A 238 20.62 -10.63 8.20
C ARG A 238 19.11 -10.45 8.18
N LEU A 239 18.51 -10.07 9.30
CA LEU A 239 17.08 -9.77 9.38
C LEU A 239 16.67 -8.69 8.36
N CYS A 240 17.40 -7.57 8.32
CA CYS A 240 17.11 -6.48 7.38
C CYS A 240 17.29 -6.90 5.91
N GLU A 241 18.33 -7.67 5.59
CA GLU A 241 18.55 -8.22 4.25
C GLU A 241 17.38 -9.12 3.81
N ARG A 242 16.95 -10.06 4.67
CA ARG A 242 15.85 -10.97 4.37
C ARG A 242 14.52 -10.23 4.24
N ALA A 243 14.26 -9.25 5.11
CA ALA A 243 13.06 -8.42 5.04
C ALA A 243 12.99 -7.62 3.73
N GLU A 244 14.11 -7.07 3.27
CA GLU A 244 14.19 -6.38 1.99
C GLU A 244 13.91 -7.31 0.80
N ALA A 245 14.53 -8.50 0.80
CA ALA A 245 14.36 -9.50 -0.24
C ALA A 245 12.92 -10.04 -0.33
N ALA A 246 12.21 -10.08 0.81
CA ALA A 246 10.83 -10.56 0.88
C ALA A 246 9.78 -9.52 0.43
N LEU A 247 10.15 -8.24 0.27
CA LEU A 247 9.23 -7.22 -0.22
C LEU A 247 8.91 -7.41 -1.70
N ARG A 248 7.61 -7.53 -2.03
CA ARG A 248 7.13 -7.61 -3.41
C ARG A 248 7.45 -6.37 -4.25
N PRO A 249 7.64 -6.53 -5.57
CA PRO A 249 7.78 -5.41 -6.49
C PRO A 249 6.47 -4.63 -6.63
N LEU A 250 6.58 -3.33 -6.94
CA LEU A 250 5.44 -2.42 -7.09
C LEU A 250 4.37 -2.92 -8.07
N GLU A 251 4.80 -3.50 -9.19
CA GLU A 251 3.91 -4.09 -10.20
C GLU A 251 2.91 -5.06 -9.59
N GLU A 252 3.35 -5.99 -8.73
CA GLU A 252 2.46 -7.01 -8.16
C GLU A 252 1.43 -6.40 -7.22
N ILE A 253 1.80 -5.32 -6.52
CA ILE A 253 0.89 -4.56 -5.65
C ILE A 253 -0.17 -3.86 -6.52
N LEU A 254 0.25 -3.25 -7.62
CA LEU A 254 -0.66 -2.59 -8.57
C LEU A 254 -1.57 -3.58 -9.30
N GLU A 255 -1.10 -4.79 -9.61
CA GLU A 255 -1.95 -5.86 -10.16
C GLU A 255 -3.07 -6.27 -9.17
N SER A 256 -2.78 -6.26 -7.87
CA SER A 256 -3.75 -6.58 -6.82
C SER A 256 -4.84 -5.50 -6.72
N GLU A 257 -4.43 -4.24 -6.73
CA GLU A 257 -5.35 -3.10 -6.79
C GLU A 257 -6.20 -3.12 -8.07
N HIS A 258 -5.57 -3.41 -9.20
CA HIS A 258 -6.23 -3.55 -10.48
C HIS A 258 -7.33 -4.63 -10.44
N LEU A 259 -7.07 -5.80 -9.84
CA LEU A 259 -8.07 -6.83 -9.68
C LEU A 259 -9.28 -6.34 -8.85
N MET A 260 -9.02 -5.66 -7.72
CA MET A 260 -10.08 -5.14 -6.85
C MET A 260 -11.00 -4.16 -7.58
N ILE A 261 -10.41 -3.28 -8.39
CA ILE A 261 -11.15 -2.34 -9.23
C ILE A 261 -11.97 -3.09 -10.28
N ASN A 262 -11.37 -4.07 -10.95
CA ASN A 262 -12.05 -4.84 -12.00
C ASN A 262 -13.22 -5.67 -11.47
N GLU A 263 -13.09 -6.32 -10.31
CA GLU A 263 -14.18 -7.07 -9.68
C GLU A 263 -15.35 -6.15 -9.32
N THR A 264 -15.05 -4.96 -8.79
CA THR A 264 -16.05 -3.92 -8.50
C THR A 264 -16.80 -3.47 -9.76
N LEU A 265 -16.05 -3.11 -10.81
CA LEU A 265 -16.64 -2.64 -12.06
C LEU A 265 -17.40 -3.74 -12.79
N ALA A 266 -16.94 -4.99 -12.67
CA ALA A 266 -17.66 -6.14 -13.21
C ALA A 266 -18.98 -6.38 -12.48
N ALA A 267 -18.99 -6.33 -11.15
CA ALA A 267 -20.21 -6.44 -10.36
C ALA A 267 -21.24 -5.34 -10.72
N ILE A 268 -20.79 -4.10 -10.90
CA ILE A 268 -21.65 -2.99 -11.34
C ILE A 268 -22.16 -3.22 -12.78
N ALA A 269 -21.29 -3.65 -13.70
CA ALA A 269 -21.65 -3.90 -15.09
C ALA A 269 -22.65 -5.06 -15.26
N GLU A 270 -22.68 -5.98 -14.30
CA GLU A 270 -23.61 -7.11 -14.20
C GLU A 270 -24.88 -6.78 -13.41
N GLY A 271 -24.95 -5.60 -12.79
CA GLY A 271 -26.07 -5.18 -11.94
C GLY A 271 -26.13 -5.87 -10.59
N ARG A 272 -25.02 -6.49 -10.14
CA ARG A 272 -24.89 -7.10 -8.80
C ARG A 272 -24.65 -6.05 -7.72
N GLU A 273 -24.05 -4.93 -8.08
CA GLU A 273 -23.74 -3.81 -7.18
C GLU A 273 -24.18 -2.46 -7.75
N SER A 274 -24.33 -1.48 -6.87
CA SER A 274 -24.57 -0.08 -7.25
C SER A 274 -23.34 0.77 -6.93
N MET A 275 -23.12 1.82 -7.72
CA MET A 275 -22.06 2.82 -7.45
C MET A 275 -22.19 3.49 -6.08
N ASP A 276 -23.39 3.55 -5.53
CA ASP A 276 -23.65 4.21 -4.24
C ASP A 276 -22.92 3.48 -3.09
N GLY A 277 -22.70 2.16 -3.23
CA GLY A 277 -21.94 1.36 -2.28
C GLY A 277 -20.45 1.70 -2.19
N LEU A 278 -19.91 2.40 -3.19
CA LEU A 278 -18.50 2.80 -3.25
C LEU A 278 -18.24 4.18 -2.62
N GLY A 279 -19.26 4.79 -2.00
CA GLY A 279 -19.15 6.13 -1.41
C GLY A 279 -18.99 7.26 -2.44
N PHE A 280 -19.15 6.95 -3.74
CA PHE A 280 -19.11 7.96 -4.78
C PHE A 280 -20.43 8.74 -4.84
N PRO A 281 -20.39 10.09 -4.97
CA PRO A 281 -21.61 10.88 -5.12
C PRO A 281 -22.45 10.43 -6.31
N ALA A 282 -23.79 10.59 -6.26
CA ALA A 282 -24.69 10.26 -7.37
C ALA A 282 -24.29 10.94 -8.70
N ALA A 283 -23.56 12.06 -8.63
CA ALA A 283 -22.94 12.74 -9.77
C ALA A 283 -22.01 11.83 -10.60
N THR A 284 -21.47 10.75 -10.01
CA THR A 284 -20.62 9.78 -10.70
C THR A 284 -21.36 8.95 -11.75
N ARG A 285 -22.70 8.84 -11.67
CA ARG A 285 -23.52 8.24 -12.75
C ARG A 285 -23.43 9.03 -14.04
N PHE A 286 -23.21 10.35 -13.94
CA PHE A 286 -22.95 11.15 -15.14
C PHE A 286 -21.62 10.74 -15.76
N LEU A 287 -20.60 10.26 -15.05
CA LEU A 287 -19.30 9.93 -15.66
C LEU A 287 -19.40 8.83 -16.73
N ALA A 288 -20.37 7.92 -16.60
CA ALA A 288 -20.64 6.93 -17.62
C ALA A 288 -21.18 7.53 -18.94
N TRP A 289 -21.62 8.80 -18.99
CA TRP A 289 -22.15 9.45 -20.20
C TRP A 289 -21.15 9.42 -21.36
N ARG A 290 -19.86 9.61 -21.07
CA ARG A 290 -18.77 9.52 -22.07
C ARG A 290 -18.62 8.13 -22.67
N HIS A 291 -19.10 7.12 -21.94
CA HIS A 291 -19.11 5.71 -22.34
C HIS A 291 -20.51 5.26 -22.77
N GLY A 292 -21.39 6.20 -23.14
CA GLY A 292 -22.76 5.89 -23.56
C GLY A 292 -23.60 5.24 -22.46
N PHE A 293 -23.30 5.56 -21.20
CA PHE A 293 -23.90 4.98 -19.99
C PHE A 293 -23.68 3.46 -19.84
N SER A 294 -22.65 2.91 -20.49
CA SER A 294 -22.34 1.48 -20.42
C SER A 294 -21.18 1.18 -19.46
N TRP A 295 -21.50 0.61 -18.30
CA TRP A 295 -20.50 0.14 -17.32
C TRP A 295 -19.56 -0.93 -17.87
N ARG A 296 -19.99 -1.72 -18.84
CA ARG A 296 -19.11 -2.68 -19.54
C ARG A 296 -17.99 -2.01 -20.33
N VAL A 297 -18.27 -0.83 -20.90
CA VAL A 297 -17.25 -0.06 -21.63
C VAL A 297 -16.31 0.59 -20.62
N VAL A 298 -16.85 1.16 -19.53
CA VAL A 298 -16.06 1.71 -18.43
C VAL A 298 -15.09 0.66 -17.88
N ALA A 299 -15.58 -0.53 -17.50
CA ALA A 299 -14.76 -1.61 -16.98
C ALA A 299 -13.61 -2.00 -17.91
N ALA A 300 -13.89 -2.17 -19.20
CA ALA A 300 -12.86 -2.53 -20.18
C ALA A 300 -11.82 -1.42 -20.42
N ASP A 301 -12.25 -0.16 -20.45
CA ASP A 301 -11.36 1.01 -20.62
C ASP A 301 -10.48 1.20 -19.37
N VAL A 302 -11.04 0.97 -18.17
CA VAL A 302 -10.29 1.01 -16.89
C VAL A 302 -9.30 -0.13 -16.80
N ASP A 303 -9.69 -1.35 -17.15
CA ASP A 303 -8.80 -2.52 -17.16
C ASP A 303 -7.58 -2.29 -18.08
N GLU A 304 -7.79 -1.70 -19.26
CA GLU A 304 -6.69 -1.28 -20.13
C GLU A 304 -5.80 -0.21 -19.51
N ALA A 305 -6.40 0.79 -18.86
CA ALA A 305 -5.64 1.82 -18.18
C ALA A 305 -4.77 1.19 -17.09
N PHE A 306 -5.34 0.42 -16.17
CA PHE A 306 -4.67 -0.24 -15.05
C PHE A 306 -3.62 -1.28 -15.47
N ALA A 307 -3.85 -2.01 -16.56
CA ALA A 307 -2.82 -2.87 -17.14
C ALA A 307 -1.56 -2.07 -17.55
N ARG A 308 -1.73 -0.88 -18.14
CA ARG A 308 -0.60 0.00 -18.47
C ARG A 308 0.10 0.53 -17.22
N ILE A 309 -0.64 0.85 -16.16
CA ILE A 309 -0.06 1.31 -14.87
C ILE A 309 0.81 0.23 -14.27
N SER A 310 0.28 -0.98 -14.20
CA SER A 310 0.97 -2.10 -13.56
C SER A 310 2.28 -2.38 -14.31
N ALA A 311 2.24 -2.35 -15.65
CA ALA A 311 3.43 -2.46 -16.49
C ALA A 311 4.42 -1.29 -16.29
N GLN A 312 3.93 -0.06 -16.19
CA GLN A 312 4.75 1.12 -15.87
C GLN A 312 5.38 1.02 -14.49
N GLY A 313 4.70 0.46 -13.49
CA GLY A 313 5.23 0.32 -12.13
C GLY A 313 6.59 -0.37 -12.08
N ARG A 314 6.76 -1.45 -12.86
CA ARG A 314 8.06 -2.13 -13.01
C ARG A 314 9.14 -1.21 -13.58
N GLU A 315 8.80 -0.49 -14.64
CA GLU A 315 9.72 0.44 -15.29
C GLU A 315 10.10 1.59 -14.35
N MET A 316 9.13 2.15 -13.64
CA MET A 316 9.36 3.26 -12.70
C MET A 316 10.24 2.83 -11.53
N SER A 317 10.01 1.65 -10.96
CA SER A 317 10.85 1.11 -9.88
C SER A 317 12.32 0.95 -10.27
N ALA A 318 12.64 0.81 -11.56
CA ALA A 318 14.00 0.72 -12.08
C ALA A 318 14.63 2.08 -12.45
N ARG A 319 13.92 3.19 -12.26
CA ARG A 319 14.39 4.56 -12.52
C ARG A 319 14.76 5.28 -11.23
N ARG A 320 15.53 6.36 -11.36
CA ARG A 320 15.75 7.31 -10.27
C ARG A 320 14.43 7.95 -9.85
N TRP A 321 14.30 8.32 -8.57
CA TRP A 321 13.05 8.80 -8.02
C TRP A 321 12.53 10.04 -8.72
N HIS A 322 13.36 11.04 -9.03
CA HIS A 322 12.91 12.24 -9.75
C HIS A 322 12.36 11.90 -11.15
N GLU A 323 13.02 11.00 -11.88
CA GLU A 323 12.57 10.54 -13.20
C GLU A 323 11.27 9.75 -13.13
N ALA A 324 11.15 8.87 -12.13
CA ALA A 324 9.94 8.09 -11.84
C ALA A 324 8.80 9.02 -11.44
N LYS A 325 9.04 9.98 -10.54
CA LYS A 325 8.08 10.98 -10.08
C LYS A 325 7.57 11.82 -11.24
N ASP A 326 8.46 12.33 -12.09
CA ASP A 326 8.08 13.09 -13.29
C ASP A 326 7.21 12.27 -14.24
N ALA A 327 7.50 10.98 -14.38
CA ALA A 327 6.68 10.07 -15.18
C ALA A 327 5.32 9.78 -14.54
N TYR A 328 5.24 9.59 -13.22
CA TYR A 328 3.98 9.49 -12.49
C TYR A 328 3.16 10.77 -12.65
N ASP A 329 3.75 11.94 -12.46
CA ASP A 329 3.07 13.23 -12.57
C ASP A 329 2.52 13.47 -13.99
N ARG A 330 3.27 13.08 -15.04
CA ARG A 330 2.78 13.15 -16.43
C ARG A 330 1.59 12.21 -16.64
N THR A 331 1.71 10.98 -16.17
CA THR A 331 0.68 9.96 -16.28
C THR A 331 -0.60 10.37 -15.53
N GLU A 332 -0.45 10.88 -14.32
CA GLU A 332 -1.56 11.40 -13.50
C GLU A 332 -2.23 12.61 -14.17
N LYS A 333 -1.47 13.56 -14.72
CA LYS A 333 -2.02 14.69 -15.49
C LYS A 333 -2.81 14.24 -16.71
N GLU A 334 -2.36 13.19 -17.39
CA GLU A 334 -3.09 12.61 -18.52
C GLU A 334 -4.40 11.99 -18.06
N TRP A 335 -4.39 11.22 -16.97
CA TRP A 335 -5.59 10.53 -16.49
C TRP A 335 -6.56 11.42 -15.77
N ARG A 336 -6.13 12.51 -15.15
CA ARG A 336 -7.04 13.54 -14.62
C ARG A 336 -7.96 14.13 -15.71
N LYS A 337 -7.63 13.96 -17.00
CA LYS A 337 -8.53 14.31 -18.12
C LYS A 337 -9.69 13.31 -18.27
N ASP A 338 -9.47 12.06 -17.86
CA ASP A 338 -10.50 11.03 -17.72
C ASP A 338 -11.07 11.08 -16.29
N THR A 339 -12.27 11.64 -16.18
CA THR A 339 -12.89 11.85 -14.87
C THR A 339 -13.11 10.54 -14.11
N PHE A 340 -13.31 9.41 -14.80
CA PHE A 340 -13.51 8.13 -14.12
C PHE A 340 -12.18 7.58 -13.59
N LEU A 341 -11.13 7.58 -14.41
CA LEU A 341 -9.79 7.16 -13.95
C LEU A 341 -9.28 8.07 -12.82
N SER A 342 -9.60 9.36 -12.84
CA SER A 342 -9.20 10.28 -11.78
C SER A 342 -9.81 9.94 -10.41
N LEU A 343 -11.00 9.32 -10.37
CA LEU A 343 -11.64 8.86 -9.13
C LEU A 343 -11.06 7.55 -8.63
N LEU A 344 -10.65 6.69 -9.56
CA LEU A 344 -10.06 5.39 -9.24
C LEU A 344 -8.54 5.46 -9.03
N TYR A 345 -7.93 6.62 -9.32
CA TYR A 345 -6.48 6.78 -9.25
C TYR A 345 -5.98 6.60 -7.82
N THR A 346 -5.24 5.53 -7.61
CA THR A 346 -4.43 5.33 -6.42
C THR A 346 -3.18 6.18 -6.49
N ALA A 347 -2.73 6.71 -5.35
CA ALA A 347 -1.53 7.54 -5.25
C ALA A 347 -0.24 6.72 -5.52
N ASN A 348 -0.04 6.26 -6.76
CA ASN A 348 1.01 5.32 -7.16
C ASN A 348 2.41 5.83 -6.87
N SER A 349 2.64 7.12 -7.10
CA SER A 349 3.89 7.78 -6.71
C SER A 349 4.12 7.66 -5.21
N SER A 350 3.08 7.84 -4.38
CA SER A 350 3.19 7.69 -2.92
C SER A 350 3.49 6.24 -2.50
N ILE A 351 2.90 5.26 -3.18
CA ILE A 351 3.15 3.82 -2.95
C ILE A 351 4.62 3.49 -3.27
N ASP A 352 5.09 3.81 -4.47
CA ASP A 352 6.49 3.58 -4.89
C ASP A 352 7.47 4.28 -3.94
N ARG A 353 7.22 5.55 -3.65
CA ARG A 353 8.02 6.36 -2.73
C ARG A 353 8.12 5.72 -1.34
N SER A 354 7.00 5.23 -0.81
CA SER A 354 6.97 4.55 0.49
C SER A 354 7.77 3.25 0.45
N GLY A 355 7.69 2.50 -0.65
CA GLY A 355 8.50 1.32 -0.90
C GLY A 355 10.00 1.57 -0.95
N ARG A 356 10.42 2.61 -1.68
CA ARG A 356 11.82 3.04 -1.72
C ARG A 356 12.30 3.50 -0.35
N SER A 357 11.49 4.28 0.37
CA SER A 357 11.79 4.73 1.74
C SER A 357 12.14 3.55 2.64
N ILE A 358 11.32 2.51 2.62
CA ILE A 358 11.53 1.39 3.53
C ILE A 358 12.73 0.54 3.14
N ARG A 359 12.99 0.35 1.83
CA ARG A 359 14.21 -0.32 1.36
C ARG A 359 15.47 0.45 1.78
N ALA A 360 15.48 1.78 1.64
CA ALA A 360 16.60 2.61 2.08
C ALA A 360 16.87 2.44 3.58
N ARG A 361 15.82 2.47 4.40
CA ARG A 361 15.91 2.25 5.86
C ARG A 361 16.46 0.88 6.21
N LEU A 362 15.94 -0.19 5.59
CA LEU A 362 16.44 -1.56 5.79
C LEU A 362 17.92 -1.67 5.43
N ARG A 363 18.34 -1.10 4.30
CA ARG A 363 19.75 -1.08 3.85
C ARG A 363 20.66 -0.31 4.80
N MET A 364 20.22 0.84 5.31
CA MET A 364 20.98 1.62 6.30
C MET A 364 21.11 0.89 7.64
N VAL A 365 20.03 0.32 8.18
CA VAL A 365 20.09 -0.47 9.43
C VAL A 365 21.01 -1.67 9.23
N ARG A 366 20.93 -2.37 8.08
CA ARG A 366 21.85 -3.44 7.71
C ARG A 366 23.31 -2.98 7.69
N ALA A 367 23.59 -1.83 7.07
CA ALA A 367 24.95 -1.30 6.97
C ALA A 367 25.54 -0.97 8.35
N VAL A 368 24.77 -0.29 9.20
CA VAL A 368 25.18 0.04 10.59
C VAL A 368 25.37 -1.23 11.41
N ALA A 369 24.43 -2.17 11.36
CA ALA A 369 24.54 -3.42 12.11
C ALA A 369 25.70 -4.29 11.61
N HIS A 370 26.00 -4.28 10.31
CA HIS A 370 27.18 -4.95 9.76
C HIS A 370 28.48 -4.30 10.27
N GLU A 371 28.58 -2.97 10.23
CA GLU A 371 29.77 -2.24 10.69
C GLU A 371 29.99 -2.44 12.19
N GLY A 372 28.93 -2.44 12.99
CA GLY A 372 28.98 -2.81 14.41
C GLY A 372 29.42 -4.27 14.65
N ALA A 373 29.06 -5.19 13.75
CA ALA A 373 29.46 -6.60 13.88
C ALA A 373 30.93 -6.83 13.50
N THR A 374 31.40 -6.23 12.41
CA THR A 374 32.69 -6.56 11.80
C THR A 374 33.78 -5.53 12.09
N GLY A 375 33.41 -4.33 12.55
CA GLY A 375 34.30 -3.16 12.62
C GLY A 375 34.66 -2.58 11.25
N ALA A 376 34.04 -3.05 10.16
CA ALA A 376 34.31 -2.63 8.80
C ALA A 376 33.02 -2.23 8.07
N PRO A 377 33.06 -1.22 7.18
CA PRO A 377 31.89 -0.82 6.41
C PRO A 377 31.44 -1.96 5.49
N LEU A 378 30.12 -2.10 5.31
CA LEU A 378 29.53 -3.07 4.39
C LEU A 378 29.98 -2.80 2.95
N ALA A 379 30.56 -3.81 2.30
CA ALA A 379 31.06 -3.74 0.93
C ALA A 379 30.41 -4.83 0.04
N PRO A 380 29.88 -4.49 -1.16
CA PRO A 380 29.73 -3.13 -1.68
C PRO A 380 28.75 -2.32 -0.83
N VAL A 381 28.93 -1.00 -0.84
CA VAL A 381 27.99 -0.05 -0.22
C VAL A 381 26.60 -0.30 -0.82
N PRO A 382 25.55 -0.51 -0.01
CA PRO A 382 24.22 -0.78 -0.54
C PRO A 382 23.76 0.36 -1.44
N GLU A 383 23.06 0.02 -2.52
CA GLU A 383 22.45 1.01 -3.41
C GLU A 383 21.35 1.80 -2.66
N ASP A 384 21.18 3.06 -2.99
CA ASP A 384 20.07 3.90 -2.58
C ASP A 384 18.90 3.69 -3.56
N PRO A 385 17.72 3.24 -3.10
CA PRO A 385 16.56 3.03 -3.98
C PRO A 385 15.99 4.33 -4.57
N PHE A 386 16.41 5.52 -4.15
CA PHE A 386 16.02 6.79 -4.76
C PHE A 386 16.94 7.20 -5.91
N THR A 387 18.26 7.04 -5.76
CA THR A 387 19.25 7.54 -6.73
C THR A 387 19.84 6.46 -7.63
N LEU A 388 19.66 5.18 -7.27
CA LEU A 388 20.33 4.02 -7.87
C LEU A 388 21.87 4.14 -7.84
N ALA A 389 22.39 4.97 -6.95
CA ALA A 389 23.80 5.09 -6.62
C ALA A 389 24.03 4.49 -5.22
N PRO A 390 25.28 4.22 -4.80
CA PRO A 390 25.53 3.79 -3.43
C PRO A 390 24.99 4.79 -2.39
N LEU A 391 24.47 4.29 -1.26
CA LEU A 391 24.09 5.11 -0.11
C LEU A 391 25.25 6.02 0.31
N HIS A 392 24.88 7.20 0.78
CA HIS A 392 25.87 8.19 1.20
C HIS A 392 26.39 7.83 2.59
N ARG A 393 27.68 8.07 2.81
CA ARG A 393 28.38 7.76 4.06
C ARG A 393 29.36 8.87 4.41
N ARG A 394 29.33 9.31 5.67
CA ARG A 394 30.28 10.27 6.23
C ARG A 394 30.81 9.75 7.56
N ASP A 395 32.11 9.56 7.62
CA ASP A 395 32.81 9.18 8.84
C ASP A 395 33.23 10.40 9.64
N SER A 396 33.06 10.31 10.96
CA SER A 396 33.73 11.14 11.96
C SER A 396 34.52 10.24 12.93
N PRO A 397 35.37 10.82 13.80
CA PRO A 397 36.04 10.07 14.86
C PRO A 397 35.06 9.42 15.85
N GLU A 398 33.86 9.99 16.02
CA GLU A 398 32.90 9.57 17.05
C GLU A 398 31.66 8.87 16.49
N SER A 399 31.42 9.00 15.18
CA SER A 399 30.22 8.47 14.54
C SER A 399 30.43 8.16 13.06
N THR A 400 29.52 7.38 12.49
CA THR A 400 29.33 7.24 11.05
C THR A 400 27.89 7.59 10.73
N LEU A 401 27.71 8.51 9.80
CA LEU A 401 26.41 8.90 9.28
C LEU A 401 26.18 8.21 7.93
N TRP A 402 25.08 7.48 7.84
CA TRP A 402 24.55 6.92 6.61
C TRP A 402 23.30 7.69 6.21
N TRP A 403 23.07 7.98 4.93
CA TRP A 403 21.80 8.56 4.50
C TRP A 403 21.42 8.20 3.08
N SER A 404 20.13 8.33 2.82
CA SER A 404 19.51 8.23 1.49
C SER A 404 18.98 9.59 1.06
N GLU A 405 19.22 9.95 -0.20
CA GLU A 405 18.71 11.19 -0.80
C GLU A 405 17.20 11.05 -1.00
N TRP A 406 16.42 11.82 -0.25
CA TRP A 406 14.96 11.74 -0.33
C TRP A 406 14.36 12.63 -1.43
N THR A 407 14.92 13.84 -1.57
CA THR A 407 14.41 14.90 -2.45
C THR A 407 15.23 15.05 -3.73
N ASP A 408 14.93 16.07 -4.54
CA ASP A 408 15.70 16.47 -5.71
C ASP A 408 17.07 17.05 -5.31
N GLY A 409 17.92 16.22 -4.69
CA GLY A 409 19.28 16.54 -4.30
C GLY A 409 19.64 16.10 -2.87
N ASP A 410 20.93 15.80 -2.68
CA ASP A 410 21.59 15.54 -1.41
C ASP A 410 21.54 16.78 -0.50
N GLN A 411 20.97 16.65 0.69
CA GLN A 411 20.97 17.69 1.71
C GLN A 411 22.06 17.46 2.77
N GLY A 412 22.99 16.55 2.52
CA GLY A 412 24.10 16.22 3.41
C GLY A 412 23.68 15.42 4.64
N GLY A 413 22.58 14.67 4.53
CA GLY A 413 21.98 13.90 5.61
C GLY A 413 21.17 14.74 6.59
N THR A 414 20.65 15.91 6.18
CA THR A 414 19.76 16.69 7.02
C THR A 414 18.34 16.12 6.96
N GLY A 415 17.84 15.66 8.09
CA GLY A 415 16.52 15.07 8.20
C GLY A 415 16.38 14.31 9.51
N LYS A 416 15.38 13.44 9.60
CA LYS A 416 15.20 12.58 10.77
C LYS A 416 14.86 11.17 10.32
N PHE A 417 15.58 10.20 10.88
CA PHE A 417 15.31 8.80 10.63
C PHE A 417 13.85 8.45 10.93
N GLU A 418 13.23 9.00 11.97
CA GLU A 418 11.88 8.58 12.38
C GLU A 418 10.74 9.30 11.64
N GLU A 419 11.02 10.44 11.01
CA GLU A 419 9.95 11.27 10.44
C GLU A 419 9.39 10.70 9.15
N ASP A 420 8.12 11.02 8.89
CA ASP A 420 7.56 10.80 7.58
C ASP A 420 8.33 11.67 6.59
N PRO A 421 8.95 11.08 5.58
CA PRO A 421 9.74 11.83 4.63
C PRO A 421 8.93 12.87 3.82
N GLN A 422 7.60 12.93 3.93
CA GLN A 422 6.83 14.08 3.45
C GLN A 422 7.36 15.45 3.94
N SER A 423 8.17 15.50 5.01
CA SER A 423 8.86 16.71 5.46
C SER A 423 9.99 17.20 4.53
N GLY A 424 10.40 16.41 3.53
CA GLY A 424 11.31 16.85 2.47
C GLY A 424 12.81 16.89 2.83
N GLY A 425 13.22 16.23 3.92
CA GLY A 425 14.64 16.03 4.25
C GLY A 425 15.16 14.65 3.84
N ASP A 426 16.48 14.48 3.81
CA ASP A 426 17.13 13.17 3.66
C ASP A 426 16.67 12.19 4.74
N ILE A 427 16.94 10.90 4.56
CA ILE A 427 16.73 9.89 5.61
C ILE A 427 18.10 9.55 6.23
N PRO A 428 18.54 10.24 7.30
CA PRO A 428 19.80 9.93 7.97
C PRO A 428 19.65 8.83 9.02
N LEU A 429 20.67 7.99 9.15
CA LEU A 429 20.89 7.10 10.29
C LEU A 429 22.32 7.30 10.79
N GLU A 430 22.46 7.86 12.00
CA GLU A 430 23.75 8.07 12.64
C GLU A 430 24.05 6.96 13.65
N TRP A 431 25.25 6.40 13.56
CA TRP A 431 25.79 5.40 14.49
C TRP A 431 26.99 5.98 15.23
N ARG A 432 27.04 5.83 16.56
CA ARG A 432 28.20 6.25 17.36
C ARG A 432 29.19 5.11 17.50
N LYS A 433 30.46 5.38 17.20
CA LYS A 433 31.56 4.41 17.34
C LYS A 433 31.84 4.21 18.82
N VAL A 434 31.82 2.95 19.27
CA VAL A 434 32.27 2.60 20.63
C VAL A 434 33.79 2.79 20.68
N LYS A 435 34.26 3.62 21.61
CA LYS A 435 35.70 3.88 21.81
C LYS A 435 36.41 2.70 22.47
#